data_AF-A0A1I2GP84-F1
#
_entry.id   AF-A0A1I2GP84-F1
#
_cell.length_a   1.000
_cell.length_b   1.000
_cell.length_c   1.000
_cell.angle_alpha   90.00
_cell.angle_beta   90.00
_cell.angle_gamma   90.00
#
_symmetry.space_group_name_H-M   'P 1'
#
loop_
_entity.id
_entity.type
_entity.pdbx_description
1 polymer ?
#
loop_
_entity_poly.entity_id
_entity_poly.type
_entity_poly.pdbx_seq_one_letter_code
_entity_poly.pdbx_strand_id
1 'polypeptide(L)'
;MTLHRQQLDIDHIIPLKLNGKDEQSNFALTFSSANRSKQASDLQLARILHRYEKIRKRLEAEDRSPNLNDLLVQAGGAKYSLAFVQENGRVRYSLAEVGDTTIVDVPYYTDKLSGMEYFFANLAIEYLFHDDIINPRTIGSNINKLTEEFYSGNPQLHVSLAWVDLTGASTSPVKIFDGQHKAAAQILLGVKAIPVRIFINPDRDKLILTNFKAGTTLRQVAFDKSVQRHLGNTLYQDRVVRYQHDYNLAPDDISFSERDLVSYFRGESREMKRYILDAVRDGVTHNPDNRLTEFIDFGGRGKEKPLSYSSIEKTFYSFFVHQDVLETPISYRLEEGKNPRDLEKQQITELMNLIADELFINKFDLELGTNQIENKLQKGEHIALEHLRAYRMSKEEIMYNWLKILQKVLYNFFITTGTMADENKLFQTEFPEQLWINLRNTIHNLSTLPIWVDTGMSATIFGGKQNNQYWEKIFATGSTPQGVRVLSEPINILTIAKE
;
A
#
# COMPACT_ATOMS: atom_id res chain seq x y z
N MET A 1 -46.44 24.10 8.30
CA MET A 1 -45.04 24.08 7.84
C MET A 1 -44.86 22.89 6.92
N THR A 2 -44.27 23.09 5.73
CA THR A 2 -43.96 21.99 4.81
C THR A 2 -42.47 21.71 4.90
N LEU A 3 -42.10 20.55 5.45
CA LEU A 3 -40.71 20.12 5.57
C LEU A 3 -40.05 20.04 4.18
N HIS A 4 -38.78 20.45 4.06
CA HIS A 4 -37.95 20.34 2.85
C HIS A 4 -38.40 21.09 1.58
N ARG A 5 -39.33 22.05 1.67
CA ARG A 5 -39.93 22.79 0.52
C ARG A 5 -38.95 23.50 -0.44
N GLN A 6 -37.66 23.61 -0.11
CA GLN A 6 -36.61 24.24 -0.93
C GLN A 6 -35.37 23.36 -1.11
N GLN A 7 -35.44 22.09 -0.70
CA GLN A 7 -34.30 21.17 -0.73
C GLN A 7 -34.52 20.00 -1.70
N LEU A 8 -35.60 20.03 -2.47
CA LEU A 8 -36.03 18.96 -3.35
C LEU A 8 -35.99 19.45 -4.81
N ASP A 9 -35.36 18.66 -5.66
CA ASP A 9 -35.35 18.81 -7.10
C ASP A 9 -36.14 17.65 -7.75
N ILE A 10 -36.67 17.89 -8.94
CA ILE A 10 -37.15 16.83 -9.83
C ILE A 10 -36.10 16.68 -10.93
N ASP A 11 -35.64 15.46 -11.15
CA ASP A 11 -34.67 15.13 -12.20
C ASP A 11 -35.06 13.81 -12.89
N HIS A 12 -34.49 13.56 -14.07
CA HIS A 12 -34.73 12.33 -14.81
C HIS A 12 -34.04 11.14 -14.13
N ILE A 13 -34.70 9.98 -14.06
CA ILE A 13 -34.11 8.71 -13.58
C ILE A 13 -32.98 8.34 -14.55
N ILE A 14 -33.32 8.24 -15.84
CA ILE A 14 -32.39 8.12 -16.95
C ILE A 14 -32.20 9.51 -17.56
N PRO A 15 -30.99 10.09 -17.55
CA PRO A 15 -30.73 11.40 -18.15
C PRO A 15 -31.09 11.44 -19.64
N LEU A 16 -31.56 12.60 -20.13
CA LEU A 16 -31.86 12.82 -21.56
C LEU A 16 -30.69 12.48 -22.48
N LYS A 17 -29.45 12.80 -22.06
CA LYS A 17 -28.22 12.48 -22.80
C LYS A 17 -27.94 10.96 -22.94
N LEU A 18 -28.61 10.14 -22.12
CA LEU A 18 -28.56 8.66 -22.17
C LEU A 18 -29.86 8.10 -22.77
N ASN A 19 -30.54 8.88 -23.64
CA ASN A 19 -31.82 8.54 -24.26
C ASN A 19 -32.98 8.32 -23.27
N GLY A 20 -32.91 8.91 -22.08
CA GLY A 20 -34.05 8.97 -21.17
C GLY A 20 -35.21 9.74 -21.79
N LYS A 21 -36.44 9.26 -21.59
CA LYS A 21 -37.64 9.94 -22.09
C LYS A 21 -37.98 11.15 -21.23
N ASP A 22 -38.44 12.23 -21.86
CA ASP A 22 -38.93 13.42 -21.14
C ASP A 22 -40.41 13.26 -20.76
N GLU A 23 -40.69 12.35 -19.84
CA GLU A 23 -42.05 12.05 -19.41
C GLU A 23 -42.09 11.67 -17.92
N GLN A 24 -43.27 11.77 -17.31
CA GLN A 24 -43.46 11.60 -15.86
C GLN A 24 -42.96 10.24 -15.33
N SER A 25 -42.97 9.19 -16.17
CA SER A 25 -42.46 7.86 -15.81
C SER A 25 -40.95 7.85 -15.52
N ASN A 26 -40.22 8.82 -16.07
CA ASN A 26 -38.79 8.98 -15.93
C ASN A 26 -38.43 10.10 -14.94
N PHE A 27 -39.38 10.69 -14.22
CA PHE A 27 -39.07 11.73 -13.24
C PHE A 27 -38.95 11.15 -11.83
N ALA A 28 -37.94 11.59 -11.09
CA ALA A 28 -37.75 11.24 -9.69
C ALA A 28 -37.48 12.47 -8.83
N LEU A 29 -38.11 12.48 -7.66
CA LEU A 29 -37.84 13.46 -6.62
C LEU A 29 -36.51 13.12 -5.92
N THR A 30 -35.63 14.10 -5.78
CA THR A 30 -34.32 13.94 -5.15
C THR A 30 -33.97 15.17 -4.32
N PHE A 31 -33.10 15.03 -3.32
CA PHE A 31 -32.58 16.20 -2.61
C PHE A 31 -31.62 16.98 -3.53
N SER A 32 -31.65 18.31 -3.49
CA SER A 32 -30.81 19.14 -4.37
C SER A 32 -29.31 18.87 -4.20
N SER A 33 -28.86 18.48 -3.01
CA SER A 33 -27.47 18.06 -2.76
C SER A 33 -27.12 16.73 -3.46
N ALA A 34 -28.02 15.74 -3.38
CA ALA A 34 -27.86 14.44 -4.04
C ALA A 34 -27.93 14.58 -5.56
N ASN A 35 -28.80 15.47 -6.06
CA ASN A 35 -28.93 15.78 -7.49
C ASN A 35 -27.62 16.37 -8.06
N ARG A 36 -27.05 17.37 -7.38
CA ARG A 36 -25.76 17.96 -7.77
C ARG A 36 -24.62 16.95 -7.72
N SER A 37 -24.61 16.06 -6.72
CA SER A 37 -23.59 15.00 -6.60
C SER A 37 -23.71 13.93 -7.69
N LYS A 38 -24.93 13.61 -8.13
CA LYS A 38 -25.21 12.67 -9.24
C LYS A 38 -24.70 13.23 -10.58
N GLN A 39 -24.67 14.56 -10.73
CA GLN A 39 -24.35 15.24 -11.97
C GLN A 39 -25.20 14.69 -13.13
N ALA A 40 -24.57 13.99 -14.07
CA ALA A 40 -25.23 13.49 -15.27
C ALA A 40 -25.24 11.96 -15.33
N SER A 41 -25.03 11.26 -14.20
CA SER A 41 -25.14 9.80 -14.12
C SER A 41 -26.60 9.35 -14.05
N ASP A 42 -26.89 8.08 -14.36
CA ASP A 42 -28.21 7.50 -14.10
C ASP A 42 -28.51 7.49 -12.59
N LEU A 43 -29.76 7.77 -12.19
CA LEU A 43 -30.15 7.84 -10.79
C LEU A 43 -30.03 6.49 -10.07
N GLN A 44 -30.34 5.39 -10.76
CA GLN A 44 -30.21 4.04 -10.20
C GLN A 44 -28.73 3.70 -9.98
N LEU A 45 -27.88 4.01 -10.96
CA LEU A 45 -26.44 3.84 -10.85
C LEU A 45 -25.87 4.69 -9.69
N ALA A 46 -26.26 5.95 -9.60
CA ALA A 46 -25.85 6.83 -8.50
C ALA A 46 -26.27 6.29 -7.12
N ARG A 47 -27.47 5.68 -7.02
CA ARG A 47 -27.91 5.00 -5.78
C ARG A 47 -27.04 3.78 -5.45
N ILE A 48 -26.63 2.99 -6.44
CA ILE A 48 -25.77 1.82 -6.25
C ILE A 48 -24.39 2.28 -5.75
N LEU A 49 -23.77 3.26 -6.40
CA LEU A 49 -22.48 3.82 -5.98
C LEU A 49 -22.57 4.44 -4.58
N HIS A 50 -23.68 5.10 -4.25
CA HIS A 50 -23.88 5.64 -2.92
C HIS A 50 -24.02 4.56 -1.84
N ARG A 51 -24.59 3.38 -2.15
CA ARG A 51 -24.59 2.24 -1.21
C ARG A 51 -23.18 1.77 -0.93
N TYR A 52 -22.33 1.71 -1.95
CA TYR A 52 -20.92 1.36 -1.79
C TYR A 52 -20.16 2.39 -0.93
N GLU A 53 -20.38 3.69 -1.15
CA GLU A 53 -19.83 4.76 -0.31
C GLU A 53 -20.22 4.64 1.17
N LYS A 54 -21.44 4.18 1.47
CA LYS A 54 -21.85 3.91 2.86
C LYS A 54 -21.05 2.77 3.49
N ILE A 55 -20.71 1.73 2.72
CA ILE A 55 -19.85 0.65 3.21
C ILE A 55 -18.46 1.21 3.52
N ARG A 56 -17.89 1.99 2.60
CA ARG A 56 -16.57 2.60 2.77
C ARG A 56 -16.51 3.46 4.03
N LYS A 57 -17.48 4.37 4.22
CA LYS A 57 -17.55 5.22 5.42
C LYS A 57 -17.70 4.44 6.73
N ARG A 58 -18.40 3.31 6.71
CA ARG A 58 -18.54 2.46 7.89
C ARG A 58 -17.20 1.79 8.26
N LEU A 59 -16.46 1.31 7.26
CA LEU A 59 -15.17 0.64 7.46
C LEU A 59 -14.02 1.63 7.71
N GLU A 60 -14.13 2.87 7.22
CA GLU A 60 -13.21 3.96 7.56
C GLU A 60 -13.14 4.20 9.09
N ALA A 61 -14.24 3.99 9.82
CA ALA A 61 -14.25 4.06 11.29
C ALA A 61 -13.46 2.94 11.98
N GLU A 62 -13.15 1.85 11.25
CA GLU A 62 -12.34 0.71 11.69
C GLU A 62 -10.93 0.73 11.06
N ASP A 63 -10.52 1.88 10.48
CA ASP A 63 -9.27 2.07 9.72
C ASP A 63 -9.04 1.02 8.63
N ARG A 64 -10.13 0.59 7.98
CA ARG A 64 -10.11 -0.43 6.93
C ARG A 64 -10.78 0.04 5.65
N SER A 65 -10.21 -0.36 4.52
CA SER A 65 -10.86 -0.21 3.21
C SER A 65 -11.69 -1.46 2.86
N PRO A 66 -12.83 -1.32 2.14
CA PRO A 66 -13.65 -2.45 1.73
C PRO A 66 -12.88 -3.47 0.90
N ASN A 67 -13.07 -4.76 1.14
CA ASN A 67 -12.61 -5.87 0.30
C ASN A 67 -13.80 -6.65 -0.31
N LEU A 68 -13.53 -7.68 -1.12
CA LEU A 68 -14.59 -8.47 -1.74
C LEU A 68 -15.48 -9.18 -0.71
N ASN A 69 -14.92 -9.57 0.44
CA ASN A 69 -15.67 -10.23 1.51
C ASN A 69 -16.77 -9.34 2.07
N ASP A 70 -16.49 -8.05 2.30
CA ASP A 70 -17.47 -7.10 2.84
C ASP A 70 -18.71 -6.98 1.94
N LEU A 71 -18.50 -7.01 0.62
CA LEU A 71 -19.54 -6.97 -0.40
C LEU A 71 -20.31 -8.29 -0.48
N LEU A 72 -19.60 -9.42 -0.44
CA LEU A 72 -20.22 -10.75 -0.42
C LEU A 72 -21.15 -10.89 0.79
N VAL A 73 -20.65 -10.61 1.99
CA VAL A 73 -21.44 -10.69 3.24
C VAL A 73 -22.67 -9.79 3.18
N GLN A 74 -22.53 -8.55 2.69
CA GLN A 74 -23.68 -7.64 2.55
C GLN A 74 -24.72 -8.16 1.55
N ALA A 75 -24.28 -8.79 0.46
CA ALA A 75 -25.16 -9.36 -0.57
C ALA A 75 -25.71 -10.76 -0.21
N GLY A 76 -25.32 -11.31 0.94
CA GLY A 76 -25.72 -12.63 1.42
C GLY A 76 -24.90 -13.79 0.85
N GLY A 77 -23.71 -13.53 0.30
CA GLY A 77 -22.75 -14.52 -0.21
C GLY A 77 -21.82 -15.10 0.88
N ALA A 78 -20.80 -15.85 0.45
CA ALA A 78 -19.75 -16.45 1.29
C ALA A 78 -20.27 -17.30 2.47
N LYS A 79 -21.13 -18.29 2.17
CA LYS A 79 -21.81 -19.14 3.16
C LYS A 79 -21.45 -20.61 3.09
N TYR A 80 -21.32 -21.16 1.88
CA TYR A 80 -21.30 -22.60 1.66
C TYR A 80 -20.02 -23.05 0.97
N SER A 81 -19.43 -24.14 1.47
CA SER A 81 -18.31 -24.80 0.81
C SER A 81 -18.79 -25.61 -0.39
N LEU A 82 -17.98 -25.67 -1.45
CA LEU A 82 -18.29 -26.47 -2.63
C LEU A 82 -17.82 -27.92 -2.42
N ALA A 83 -18.69 -28.86 -2.76
CA ALA A 83 -18.36 -30.27 -2.92
C ALA A 83 -18.40 -30.62 -4.41
N PHE A 84 -17.42 -31.37 -4.90
CA PHE A 84 -17.47 -31.89 -6.26
C PHE A 84 -16.74 -33.23 -6.38
N VAL A 85 -17.11 -33.99 -7.40
CA VAL A 85 -16.47 -35.25 -7.79
C VAL A 85 -15.73 -35.03 -9.10
N GLN A 86 -14.47 -35.45 -9.15
CA GLN A 86 -13.62 -35.40 -10.33
C GLN A 86 -13.42 -36.82 -10.88
N GLU A 87 -14.03 -37.12 -12.03
CA GLU A 87 -13.98 -38.43 -12.67
C GLU A 87 -14.00 -38.29 -14.20
N ASN A 88 -13.27 -39.16 -14.90
CA ASN A 88 -13.31 -39.25 -16.37
C ASN A 88 -13.07 -37.92 -17.12
N GLY A 89 -12.19 -37.06 -16.61
CA GLY A 89 -11.92 -35.74 -17.23
C GLY A 89 -13.01 -34.69 -16.96
N ARG A 90 -13.92 -34.96 -16.03
CA ARG A 90 -15.08 -34.10 -15.74
C ARG A 90 -15.23 -33.84 -14.25
N VAL A 91 -15.79 -32.69 -13.92
CA VAL A 91 -16.14 -32.24 -12.57
C VAL A 91 -17.66 -32.18 -12.48
N ARG A 92 -18.21 -32.91 -11.50
CA ARG A 92 -19.64 -32.94 -11.18
C ARG A 92 -19.88 -32.29 -9.83
N TYR A 93 -20.75 -31.28 -9.79
CA TYR A 93 -21.11 -30.57 -8.55
C TYR A 93 -22.58 -30.19 -8.54
N SER A 94 -23.10 -29.79 -7.38
CA SER A 94 -24.45 -29.23 -7.23
C SER A 94 -24.42 -28.08 -6.24
N LEU A 95 -25.40 -27.18 -6.32
CA LEU A 95 -25.53 -26.02 -5.44
C LEU A 95 -26.76 -26.18 -4.52
N ALA A 96 -26.88 -27.35 -3.88
CA ALA A 96 -28.08 -27.74 -3.16
C ALA A 96 -28.43 -26.81 -1.99
N GLU A 97 -27.44 -26.17 -1.35
CA GLU A 97 -27.64 -25.27 -0.22
C GLU A 97 -28.37 -23.97 -0.60
N VAL A 98 -28.35 -23.60 -1.89
CA VAL A 98 -29.16 -22.48 -2.42
C VAL A 98 -30.47 -22.96 -3.07
N GLY A 99 -30.83 -24.23 -2.87
CA GLY A 99 -32.04 -24.85 -3.41
C GLY A 99 -31.91 -25.36 -4.85
N ASP A 100 -30.70 -25.37 -5.43
CA ASP A 100 -30.46 -25.91 -6.77
C ASP A 100 -29.84 -27.31 -6.70
N THR A 101 -30.70 -28.32 -6.86
CA THR A 101 -30.31 -29.74 -6.85
C THR A 101 -29.80 -30.24 -8.20
N THR A 102 -29.67 -29.37 -9.20
CA THR A 102 -29.19 -29.76 -10.53
C THR A 102 -27.72 -30.18 -10.43
N ILE A 103 -27.41 -31.37 -10.95
CA ILE A 103 -26.02 -31.81 -11.09
C ILE A 103 -25.44 -31.12 -12.32
N VAL A 104 -24.51 -30.21 -12.09
CA VAL A 104 -23.74 -29.54 -13.12
C VAL A 104 -22.53 -30.41 -13.44
N ASP A 105 -22.38 -30.74 -14.72
CA ASP A 105 -21.30 -31.59 -15.23
C ASP A 105 -20.48 -30.83 -16.28
N VAL A 106 -19.24 -30.50 -15.94
CA VAL A 106 -18.33 -29.70 -16.79
C VAL A 106 -17.00 -30.41 -17.00
N PRO A 107 -16.35 -30.25 -18.16
CA PRO A 107 -14.98 -30.71 -18.34
C PRO A 107 -14.03 -29.91 -17.44
N TYR A 108 -13.00 -30.58 -16.90
CA TYR A 108 -11.82 -29.90 -16.39
C TYR A 108 -10.67 -30.01 -17.40
N TYR A 109 -9.71 -29.11 -17.27
CA TYR A 109 -8.59 -28.96 -18.17
C TYR A 109 -7.29 -28.94 -17.38
N THR A 110 -6.21 -29.40 -18.01
CA THR A 110 -4.86 -29.30 -17.45
C THR A 110 -4.09 -28.22 -18.21
N ASP A 111 -3.55 -27.25 -17.48
CA ASP A 111 -2.63 -26.27 -18.04
C ASP A 111 -1.30 -26.97 -18.39
N LYS A 112 -0.97 -27.01 -19.69
CA LYS A 112 0.13 -27.85 -20.22
C LYS A 112 1.51 -27.49 -19.69
N LEU A 113 1.73 -26.25 -19.26
CA LEU A 113 3.03 -25.78 -18.80
C LEU A 113 3.17 -25.88 -17.28
N SER A 114 2.12 -25.50 -16.54
CA SER A 114 2.15 -25.51 -15.09
C SER A 114 1.79 -26.87 -14.49
N GLY A 115 1.07 -27.72 -15.25
CA GLY A 115 0.50 -28.99 -14.80
C GLY A 115 -0.79 -28.84 -13.99
N MET A 116 -1.26 -27.62 -13.73
CA MET A 116 -2.41 -27.37 -12.85
C MET A 116 -3.72 -27.71 -13.54
N GLU A 117 -4.60 -28.41 -12.82
CA GLU A 117 -5.95 -28.69 -13.26
C GLU A 117 -6.90 -27.54 -12.90
N TYR A 118 -7.86 -27.25 -13.78
CA TYR A 118 -8.84 -26.20 -13.57
C TYR A 118 -10.13 -26.48 -14.34
N PHE A 119 -11.24 -25.87 -13.90
CA PHE A 119 -12.50 -25.89 -14.61
C PHE A 119 -13.16 -24.51 -14.60
N PHE A 120 -14.19 -24.34 -15.42
CA PHE A 120 -15.00 -23.12 -15.43
C PHE A 120 -16.38 -23.42 -14.84
N ALA A 121 -16.84 -22.51 -13.99
CA ALA A 121 -18.15 -22.59 -13.36
C ALA A 121 -18.79 -21.21 -13.25
N ASN A 122 -20.12 -21.17 -13.29
CA ASN A 122 -20.89 -20.01 -12.89
C ASN A 122 -21.45 -20.29 -11.50
N LEU A 123 -20.81 -19.76 -10.46
CA LEU A 123 -21.14 -20.10 -9.07
C LEU A 123 -21.98 -19.01 -8.42
N ALA A 124 -22.98 -19.45 -7.65
CA ALA A 124 -23.74 -18.55 -6.79
C ALA A 124 -22.80 -17.86 -5.77
N ILE A 125 -23.05 -16.59 -5.46
CA ILE A 125 -22.18 -15.79 -4.58
C ILE A 125 -22.07 -16.37 -3.17
N GLU A 126 -23.05 -17.20 -2.76
CA GLU A 126 -23.07 -17.98 -1.53
C GLU A 126 -21.94 -19.01 -1.44
N TYR A 127 -21.40 -19.46 -2.58
CA TYR A 127 -20.29 -20.42 -2.63
C TYR A 127 -18.92 -19.77 -2.86
N LEU A 128 -18.88 -18.45 -3.04
CA LEU A 128 -17.67 -17.70 -3.36
C LEU A 128 -17.15 -16.96 -2.12
N PHE A 129 -15.84 -17.06 -1.91
CA PHE A 129 -15.13 -16.41 -0.80
C PHE A 129 -14.04 -15.50 -1.34
N HIS A 130 -13.70 -14.48 -0.58
CA HIS A 130 -12.51 -13.67 -0.86
C HIS A 130 -11.25 -14.41 -0.42
N ASP A 131 -10.21 -14.40 -1.24
CA ASP A 131 -8.89 -14.87 -0.85
C ASP A 131 -8.06 -13.72 -0.25
N ASP A 132 -7.70 -13.87 1.02
CA ASP A 132 -6.92 -12.94 1.82
C ASP A 132 -5.41 -13.22 1.80
N ILE A 133 -4.96 -14.29 1.12
CA ILE A 133 -3.56 -14.77 1.16
C ILE A 133 -2.85 -14.44 -0.16
N ILE A 134 -3.39 -14.93 -1.28
CA ILE A 134 -2.84 -14.77 -2.62
C ILE A 134 -3.04 -13.34 -3.14
N ASN A 135 -4.10 -12.66 -2.69
CA ASN A 135 -4.38 -11.30 -3.13
C ASN A 135 -5.23 -10.48 -2.14
N PRO A 136 -4.62 -9.97 -1.04
CA PRO A 136 -5.31 -9.21 0.01
C PRO A 136 -5.77 -7.79 -0.40
N ARG A 137 -5.88 -7.51 -1.70
CA ARG A 137 -6.20 -6.16 -2.19
C ARG A 137 -7.60 -5.71 -1.76
N THR A 138 -7.65 -4.45 -1.34
CA THR A 138 -8.90 -3.74 -1.10
C THR A 138 -9.51 -3.30 -2.43
N ILE A 139 -10.83 -3.10 -2.43
CA ILE A 139 -11.57 -2.59 -3.57
C ILE A 139 -11.34 -1.07 -3.65
N GLY A 140 -10.39 -0.66 -4.47
CA GLY A 140 -10.11 0.76 -4.75
C GLY A 140 -11.13 1.48 -5.64
N SER A 141 -10.87 2.77 -5.89
CA SER A 141 -11.76 3.71 -6.57
C SER A 141 -12.17 3.36 -8.01
N ASN A 142 -11.46 2.43 -8.67
CA ASN A 142 -11.81 1.95 -10.01
C ASN A 142 -13.13 1.15 -10.06
N ILE A 143 -13.68 0.76 -8.91
CA ILE A 143 -14.97 0.08 -8.80
C ILE A 143 -16.12 0.87 -9.44
N ASN A 144 -16.10 2.20 -9.36
CA ASN A 144 -17.13 3.05 -9.94
C ASN A 144 -17.19 2.88 -11.47
N LYS A 145 -16.03 2.95 -12.13
CA LYS A 145 -15.93 2.81 -13.59
C LYS A 145 -16.35 1.41 -14.06
N LEU A 146 -15.95 0.36 -13.32
CA LEU A 146 -16.36 -1.01 -13.64
C LEU A 146 -17.87 -1.21 -13.43
N THR A 147 -18.44 -0.61 -12.41
CA THR A 147 -19.89 -0.66 -12.15
C THR A 147 -20.65 0.06 -13.26
N GLU A 148 -20.18 1.22 -13.70
CA GLU A 148 -20.73 1.96 -14.85
C GLU A 148 -20.67 1.16 -16.16
N GLU A 149 -19.54 0.50 -16.41
CA GLU A 149 -19.31 -0.34 -17.59
C GLU A 149 -20.33 -1.49 -17.65
N PHE A 150 -20.48 -2.24 -16.56
CA PHE A 150 -21.44 -3.34 -16.49
C PHE A 150 -22.89 -2.87 -16.45
N TYR A 151 -23.18 -1.73 -15.81
CA TYR A 151 -24.51 -1.12 -15.82
C TYR A 151 -24.95 -0.75 -17.25
N SER A 152 -23.99 -0.37 -18.10
CA SER A 152 -24.23 -0.04 -19.50
C SER A 152 -24.48 -1.29 -20.38
N GLY A 153 -24.45 -2.49 -19.81
CA GLY A 153 -24.69 -3.75 -20.51
C GLY A 153 -23.45 -4.33 -21.20
N ASN A 154 -22.26 -3.77 -20.97
CA ASN A 154 -21.03 -4.29 -21.56
C ASN A 154 -20.58 -5.57 -20.84
N PRO A 155 -20.12 -6.60 -21.58
CA PRO A 155 -19.82 -7.90 -20.99
C PRO A 155 -18.50 -7.92 -20.21
N GLN A 156 -18.41 -8.81 -19.22
CA GLN A 156 -17.13 -9.15 -18.60
C GLN A 156 -16.27 -9.92 -19.60
N LEU A 157 -15.17 -9.31 -20.05
CA LEU A 157 -14.27 -9.94 -21.03
C LEU A 157 -13.43 -11.09 -20.47
N HIS A 158 -13.05 -11.03 -19.19
CA HIS A 158 -12.20 -12.03 -18.55
C HIS A 158 -12.80 -12.45 -17.21
N VAL A 159 -12.98 -13.75 -17.02
CA VAL A 159 -13.53 -14.36 -15.80
C VAL A 159 -12.66 -14.11 -14.57
N SER A 160 -13.26 -14.21 -13.39
CA SER A 160 -12.51 -14.18 -12.13
C SER A 160 -11.72 -15.48 -11.95
N LEU A 161 -10.62 -15.42 -11.21
CA LEU A 161 -9.80 -16.59 -10.89
C LEU A 161 -10.01 -16.97 -9.43
N ALA A 162 -10.22 -18.26 -9.19
CA ALA A 162 -10.35 -18.83 -7.86
C ALA A 162 -9.60 -20.15 -7.75
N TRP A 163 -9.45 -20.63 -6.52
CA TRP A 163 -8.97 -21.98 -6.25
C TRP A 163 -9.86 -22.66 -5.23
N VAL A 164 -9.77 -23.98 -5.22
CA VAL A 164 -10.43 -24.86 -4.26
C VAL A 164 -9.46 -25.96 -3.88
N ASP A 165 -9.44 -26.33 -2.59
CA ASP A 165 -8.56 -27.36 -2.06
C ASP A 165 -9.36 -28.38 -1.27
N LEU A 166 -9.51 -29.57 -1.84
CA LEU A 166 -10.20 -30.72 -1.25
C LEU A 166 -9.21 -31.72 -0.63
N THR A 167 -7.93 -31.38 -0.51
CA THR A 167 -6.96 -32.27 0.14
C THR A 167 -7.29 -32.40 1.63
N GLY A 168 -7.76 -33.59 2.03
CA GLY A 168 -8.12 -33.88 3.43
C GLY A 168 -9.53 -33.44 3.86
N ALA A 169 -10.38 -32.91 2.96
CA ALA A 169 -11.76 -32.54 3.25
C ALA A 169 -12.72 -32.92 2.13
N SER A 170 -13.99 -33.20 2.46
CA SER A 170 -15.03 -33.52 1.48
C SER A 170 -15.60 -32.28 0.78
N THR A 171 -15.42 -31.09 1.36
CA THR A 171 -15.90 -29.80 0.83
C THR A 171 -14.88 -28.72 1.12
N SER A 172 -14.83 -27.68 0.29
CA SER A 172 -13.89 -26.57 0.48
C SER A 172 -14.44 -25.25 -0.09
N PRO A 173 -14.15 -24.10 0.55
CA PRO A 173 -14.55 -22.79 0.03
C PRO A 173 -13.84 -22.49 -1.29
N VAL A 174 -14.59 -21.95 -2.27
CA VAL A 174 -14.01 -21.47 -3.53
C VAL A 174 -13.53 -20.04 -3.33
N LYS A 175 -12.21 -19.85 -3.25
CA LYS A 175 -11.60 -18.55 -2.90
C LYS A 175 -11.14 -17.79 -4.14
N ILE A 176 -11.74 -16.62 -4.39
CA ILE A 176 -11.38 -15.71 -5.49
C ILE A 176 -10.14 -14.93 -5.11
N PHE A 177 -9.08 -15.10 -5.90
CA PHE A 177 -7.81 -14.40 -5.73
C PHE A 177 -7.48 -13.41 -6.85
N ASP A 178 -8.19 -13.43 -7.99
CA ASP A 178 -8.03 -12.41 -9.02
C ASP A 178 -9.38 -12.09 -9.70
N GLY A 179 -9.53 -10.83 -10.15
CA GLY A 179 -10.80 -10.31 -10.67
C GLY A 179 -11.75 -9.77 -9.60
N GLN A 180 -11.27 -9.53 -8.37
CA GLN A 180 -12.10 -9.09 -7.24
C GLN A 180 -12.87 -7.78 -7.46
N HIS A 181 -12.29 -6.76 -8.12
CA HIS A 181 -13.05 -5.55 -8.50
C HIS A 181 -14.18 -5.83 -9.49
N LYS A 182 -14.03 -6.83 -10.37
CA LYS A 182 -15.05 -7.21 -11.35
C LYS A 182 -16.20 -7.96 -10.68
N ALA A 183 -15.86 -8.88 -9.78
CA ALA A 183 -16.84 -9.60 -8.98
C ALA A 183 -17.62 -8.62 -8.09
N ALA A 184 -16.92 -7.72 -7.40
CA ALA A 184 -17.51 -6.67 -6.58
C ALA A 184 -18.50 -5.78 -7.36
N ALA A 185 -18.12 -5.30 -8.56
CA ALA A 185 -18.97 -4.45 -9.39
C ALA A 185 -20.27 -5.17 -9.79
N GLN A 186 -20.18 -6.44 -10.19
CA GLN A 186 -21.36 -7.25 -10.52
C GLN A 186 -22.26 -7.49 -9.32
N ILE A 187 -21.69 -7.78 -8.14
CA ILE A 187 -22.45 -7.96 -6.90
C ILE A 187 -23.20 -6.67 -6.53
N LEU A 188 -22.56 -5.50 -6.69
CA LEU A 188 -23.21 -4.20 -6.48
C LEU A 188 -24.41 -3.98 -7.41
N LEU A 189 -24.35 -4.50 -8.63
CA LEU A 189 -25.44 -4.48 -9.61
C LEU A 189 -26.52 -5.55 -9.34
N GLY A 190 -26.35 -6.36 -8.28
CA GLY A 190 -27.33 -7.37 -7.87
C GLY A 190 -27.15 -8.73 -8.55
N VAL A 191 -26.04 -8.95 -9.25
CA VAL A 191 -25.72 -10.26 -9.86
C VAL A 191 -25.52 -11.31 -8.75
N LYS A 192 -26.17 -12.47 -8.91
CA LYS A 192 -26.18 -13.56 -7.92
C LYS A 192 -25.29 -14.75 -8.25
N ALA A 193 -24.77 -14.82 -9.47
CA ALA A 193 -23.80 -15.84 -9.87
C ALA A 193 -22.68 -15.21 -10.69
N ILE A 194 -21.44 -15.61 -10.42
CA ILE A 194 -20.25 -15.06 -11.06
C ILE A 194 -19.55 -16.17 -11.86
N PRO A 195 -19.13 -15.90 -13.12
CA PRO A 195 -18.30 -16.82 -13.88
C PRO A 195 -16.86 -16.81 -13.36
N VAL A 196 -16.34 -17.99 -13.02
CA VAL A 196 -15.04 -18.19 -12.38
C VAL A 196 -14.28 -19.35 -13.04
N ARG A 197 -12.97 -19.15 -13.22
CA ARG A 197 -12.02 -20.24 -13.49
C ARG A 197 -11.44 -20.72 -12.16
N ILE A 198 -11.65 -21.98 -11.83
CA ILE A 198 -11.33 -22.56 -10.53
C ILE A 198 -10.18 -23.56 -10.71
N PHE A 199 -9.05 -23.29 -10.07
CA PHE A 199 -7.93 -24.23 -9.99
C PHE A 199 -8.21 -25.29 -8.91
N ILE A 200 -8.02 -26.57 -9.27
CA ILE A 200 -8.28 -27.72 -8.40
C ILE A 200 -6.98 -28.11 -7.69
N ASN A 201 -7.00 -28.13 -6.35
CA ASN A 201 -5.87 -28.50 -5.50
C ASN A 201 -4.52 -27.93 -6.00
N PRO A 202 -4.43 -26.61 -6.31
CA PRO A 202 -3.24 -26.08 -6.94
C PRO A 202 -2.07 -25.98 -5.97
N ASP A 203 -0.87 -26.00 -6.52
CA ASP A 203 0.31 -25.46 -5.84
C ASP A 203 0.10 -23.96 -5.56
N ARG A 204 -0.21 -23.65 -4.31
CA ARG A 204 -0.57 -22.30 -3.87
C ARG A 204 0.60 -21.34 -3.99
N ASP A 205 1.82 -21.77 -3.70
CA ASP A 205 3.02 -20.93 -3.78
C ASP A 205 3.27 -20.50 -5.22
N LYS A 206 3.09 -21.43 -6.16
CA LYS A 206 3.21 -21.14 -7.59
C LYS A 206 2.12 -20.16 -8.05
N LEU A 207 0.89 -20.25 -7.54
CA LEU A 207 -0.16 -19.25 -7.81
C LEU A 207 0.18 -17.88 -7.24
N ILE A 208 0.64 -17.81 -5.98
CA ILE A 208 1.09 -16.57 -5.33
C ILE A 208 2.21 -15.91 -6.13
N LEU A 209 3.25 -16.67 -6.45
CA LEU A 209 4.40 -16.18 -7.20
C LEU A 209 4.01 -15.71 -8.62
N THR A 210 3.11 -16.45 -9.28
CA THR A 210 2.64 -16.08 -10.63
C THR A 210 1.80 -14.81 -10.58
N ASN A 211 0.87 -14.70 -9.63
CA ASN A 211 0.05 -13.50 -9.43
C ASN A 211 0.92 -12.27 -9.09
N PHE A 212 1.93 -12.47 -8.23
CA PHE A 212 2.91 -11.44 -7.89
C PHE A 212 3.70 -10.97 -9.11
N LYS A 213 4.26 -11.89 -9.91
CA LYS A 213 5.00 -11.55 -11.14
C LYS A 213 4.11 -10.84 -12.16
N ALA A 214 2.85 -11.27 -12.31
CA ALA A 214 1.88 -10.64 -13.21
C ALA A 214 1.60 -9.17 -12.83
N GLY A 215 1.43 -8.91 -11.53
CA GLY A 215 1.20 -7.56 -10.99
C GLY A 215 2.45 -6.72 -10.76
N THR A 216 3.66 -7.23 -11.00
CA THR A 216 4.92 -6.48 -10.81
C THR A 216 5.70 -6.34 -12.12
N THR A 217 6.30 -7.41 -12.62
CA THR A 217 7.21 -7.41 -13.78
C THR A 217 6.49 -7.39 -15.13
N LEU A 218 5.28 -7.96 -15.24
CA LEU A 218 4.57 -8.14 -16.52
C LEU A 218 3.54 -7.04 -16.84
N ARG A 219 3.53 -5.92 -16.08
CA ARG A 219 2.87 -4.64 -16.42
C ARG A 219 1.36 -4.67 -16.76
N GLN A 220 0.54 -5.55 -16.17
CA GLN A 220 -0.92 -5.46 -16.38
C GLN A 220 -1.68 -4.62 -15.34
N VAL A 221 -1.27 -4.59 -14.06
CA VAL A 221 -1.63 -3.53 -13.09
C VAL A 221 -0.54 -3.56 -12.02
N ALA A 222 0.27 -2.50 -11.90
CA ALA A 222 1.32 -2.46 -10.88
C ALA A 222 0.70 -2.48 -9.47
N PHE A 223 1.08 -3.44 -8.63
CA PHE A 223 0.81 -3.35 -7.19
C PHE A 223 1.44 -2.07 -6.63
N ASP A 224 0.77 -1.41 -5.68
CA ASP A 224 1.41 -0.33 -4.91
C ASP A 224 2.65 -0.87 -4.21
N LYS A 225 3.68 -0.03 -4.10
CA LYS A 225 5.00 -0.45 -3.62
C LYS A 225 4.94 -1.05 -2.21
N SER A 226 4.11 -0.50 -1.31
CA SER A 226 3.91 -1.04 0.04
C SER A 226 3.36 -2.46 0.03
N VAL A 227 2.37 -2.73 -0.82
CA VAL A 227 1.79 -4.08 -1.01
C VAL A 227 2.84 -5.05 -1.56
N GLN A 228 3.72 -4.59 -2.46
CA GLN A 228 4.82 -5.42 -2.95
C GLN A 228 5.80 -5.80 -1.84
N ARG A 229 6.10 -4.89 -0.91
CA ARG A 229 7.00 -5.17 0.23
C ARG A 229 6.38 -6.11 1.23
N HIS A 230 5.11 -5.92 1.56
CA HIS A 230 4.39 -6.83 2.45
C HIS A 230 4.36 -8.25 1.89
N LEU A 231 4.07 -8.40 0.59
CA LEU A 231 4.12 -9.70 -0.07
C LEU A 231 5.55 -10.27 -0.15
N GLY A 232 6.56 -9.41 -0.30
CA GLY A 232 7.97 -9.80 -0.17
C GLY A 232 8.31 -10.35 1.21
N ASN A 233 7.78 -9.76 2.29
CA ASN A 233 7.89 -10.28 3.65
C ASN A 233 7.20 -11.64 3.80
N THR A 234 5.98 -11.81 3.28
CA THR A 234 5.30 -13.11 3.30
C THR A 234 6.12 -14.20 2.59
N LEU A 235 6.67 -13.87 1.41
CA LEU A 235 7.54 -14.79 0.67
C LEU A 235 8.85 -15.08 1.43
N TYR A 236 9.39 -14.12 2.17
CA TYR A 236 10.55 -14.35 3.04
C TYR A 236 10.24 -15.39 4.13
N GLN A 237 9.12 -15.22 4.86
CA GLN A 237 8.73 -16.15 5.93
C GLN A 237 8.48 -17.57 5.40
N ASP A 238 7.84 -17.69 4.24
CA ASP A 238 7.66 -18.99 3.57
C ASP A 238 9.01 -19.68 3.29
N ARG A 239 9.98 -18.94 2.76
CA ARG A 239 11.32 -19.46 2.45
C ARG A 239 12.09 -19.88 3.70
N VAL A 240 11.89 -19.18 4.82
CA VAL A 240 12.43 -19.55 6.13
C VAL A 240 11.84 -20.87 6.60
N VAL A 241 10.50 -21.00 6.60
CA VAL A 241 9.80 -22.24 7.02
C VAL A 241 10.23 -23.43 6.16
N ARG A 242 10.35 -23.23 4.84
CA ARG A 242 10.81 -24.27 3.93
C ARG A 242 12.25 -24.69 4.21
N TYR A 243 13.15 -23.74 4.46
CA TYR A 243 14.52 -24.05 4.83
C TYR A 243 14.57 -24.86 6.14
N GLN A 244 13.81 -24.46 7.16
CA GLN A 244 13.71 -25.20 8.41
C GLN A 244 13.21 -26.63 8.18
N HIS A 245 12.12 -26.79 7.42
CA HIS A 245 11.56 -28.09 7.09
C HIS A 245 12.59 -29.00 6.38
N ASP A 246 13.25 -28.49 5.33
CA ASP A 246 14.15 -29.30 4.49
C ASP A 246 15.45 -29.70 5.23
N TYR A 247 15.82 -28.95 6.28
CA TYR A 247 16.92 -29.28 7.18
C TYR A 247 16.50 -29.97 8.49
N ASN A 248 15.20 -30.30 8.65
CA ASN A 248 14.63 -30.85 9.88
C ASN A 248 14.90 -30.02 11.14
N LEU A 249 14.87 -28.70 11.00
CA LEU A 249 14.98 -27.75 12.11
C LEU A 249 13.62 -27.53 12.76
N ALA A 250 13.62 -27.16 14.04
CA ALA A 250 12.40 -26.77 14.74
C ALA A 250 11.84 -25.46 14.13
N PRO A 251 10.52 -25.20 14.21
CA PRO A 251 9.92 -23.97 13.65
C PRO A 251 10.47 -22.66 14.23
N ASP A 252 10.97 -22.70 15.46
CA ASP A 252 11.61 -21.60 16.19
C ASP A 252 13.14 -21.58 16.04
N ASP A 253 13.74 -22.58 15.41
CA ASP A 253 15.17 -22.62 15.17
C ASP A 253 15.54 -21.68 14.02
N ILE A 254 16.19 -20.58 14.39
CA ILE A 254 16.71 -19.54 13.50
C ILE A 254 18.24 -19.41 13.62
N SER A 255 18.92 -20.52 13.86
CA SER A 255 20.39 -20.60 14.01
C SER A 255 21.19 -20.44 12.71
N PHE A 256 20.53 -20.33 11.56
CA PHE A 256 21.13 -20.07 10.26
C PHE A 256 21.12 -18.57 9.92
N SER A 257 21.96 -18.16 8.97
CA SER A 257 22.07 -16.78 8.50
C SER A 257 21.20 -16.49 7.26
N GLU A 258 20.99 -15.21 6.95
CA GLU A 258 20.39 -14.81 5.68
C GLU A 258 21.28 -15.23 4.48
N ARG A 259 22.59 -15.29 4.67
CA ARG A 259 23.54 -15.80 3.67
C ARG A 259 23.31 -17.28 3.36
N ASP A 260 22.97 -18.09 4.37
CA ASP A 260 22.66 -19.50 4.19
C ASP A 260 21.39 -19.67 3.37
N LEU A 261 20.34 -18.89 3.65
CA LEU A 261 19.12 -18.87 2.84
C LEU A 261 19.40 -18.53 1.38
N VAL A 262 20.18 -17.47 1.11
CA VAL A 262 20.55 -17.09 -0.26
C VAL A 262 21.35 -18.19 -0.97
N SER A 263 22.22 -18.87 -0.23
CA SER A 263 23.10 -19.93 -0.73
C SER A 263 22.37 -21.26 -0.97
N TYR A 264 21.28 -21.49 -0.24
CA TYR A 264 20.38 -22.62 -0.43
C TYR A 264 19.47 -22.39 -1.65
N PHE A 265 18.83 -21.22 -1.75
CA PHE A 265 17.99 -20.84 -2.89
C PHE A 265 18.81 -20.29 -4.07
N ARG A 266 19.81 -21.04 -4.56
CA ARG A 266 20.75 -20.57 -5.62
C ARG A 266 20.08 -20.09 -6.91
N GLY A 267 18.96 -20.71 -7.28
CA GLY A 267 18.17 -20.32 -8.46
C GLY A 267 17.35 -19.03 -8.28
N GLU A 268 17.21 -18.55 -7.04
CA GLU A 268 16.41 -17.39 -6.66
C GLU A 268 17.20 -16.42 -5.76
N SER A 269 18.53 -16.42 -5.82
CA SER A 269 19.37 -15.66 -4.87
C SER A 269 19.09 -14.15 -4.90
N ARG A 270 18.76 -13.59 -6.06
CA ARG A 270 18.41 -12.17 -6.21
C ARG A 270 17.05 -11.87 -5.58
N GLU A 271 16.08 -12.75 -5.79
CA GLU A 271 14.75 -12.70 -5.22
C GLU A 271 14.80 -12.87 -3.70
N MET A 272 15.61 -13.81 -3.20
CA MET A 272 15.81 -14.07 -1.78
C MET A 272 16.38 -12.83 -1.09
N LYS A 273 17.44 -12.23 -1.64
CA LYS A 273 18.00 -10.97 -1.15
C LYS A 273 16.93 -9.86 -1.14
N ARG A 274 16.10 -9.77 -2.18
CA ARG A 274 15.00 -8.80 -2.22
C ARG A 274 13.98 -9.08 -1.11
N TYR A 275 13.54 -10.32 -0.91
CA TYR A 275 12.55 -10.68 0.11
C TYR A 275 13.04 -10.37 1.52
N ILE A 276 14.31 -10.64 1.82
CA ILE A 276 14.96 -10.25 3.07
C ILE A 276 14.85 -8.74 3.30
N LEU A 277 15.30 -7.92 2.34
CA LEU A 277 15.25 -6.47 2.47
C LEU A 277 13.82 -5.92 2.53
N ASP A 278 12.89 -6.60 1.86
CA ASP A 278 11.47 -6.26 1.91
C ASP A 278 10.89 -6.57 3.28
N ALA A 279 11.27 -7.67 3.93
CA ALA A 279 10.90 -7.98 5.31
C ALA A 279 11.42 -6.94 6.31
N VAL A 280 12.64 -6.43 6.14
CA VAL A 280 13.18 -5.35 6.99
C VAL A 280 12.37 -4.06 6.82
N ARG A 281 12.13 -3.65 5.57
CA ARG A 281 11.33 -2.45 5.27
C ARG A 281 9.90 -2.57 5.77
N ASP A 282 9.29 -3.74 5.58
CA ASP A 282 7.94 -4.06 6.04
C ASP A 282 7.87 -4.01 7.56
N GLY A 283 8.85 -4.59 8.26
CA GLY A 283 8.96 -4.56 9.71
C GLY A 283 9.12 -3.16 10.30
N VAL A 284 9.71 -2.21 9.58
CA VAL A 284 9.74 -0.79 9.97
C VAL A 284 8.43 -0.09 9.64
N THR A 285 7.90 -0.32 8.44
CA THR A 285 6.70 0.37 7.92
C THR A 285 5.45 0.02 8.71
N HIS A 286 5.28 -1.25 9.07
CA HIS A 286 4.13 -1.77 9.78
C HIS A 286 4.39 -1.93 11.29
N ASN A 287 5.47 -1.34 11.80
CA ASN A 287 5.67 -1.26 13.24
C ASN A 287 4.56 -0.35 13.84
N PRO A 288 3.77 -0.84 14.82
CA PRO A 288 2.69 -0.05 15.43
C PRO A 288 3.17 1.24 16.10
N ASP A 289 4.44 1.29 16.52
CA ASP A 289 5.02 2.46 17.16
C ASP A 289 5.54 3.50 16.15
N ASN A 290 5.47 3.23 14.84
CA ASN A 290 5.98 4.14 13.81
C ASN A 290 4.98 5.26 13.49
N ARG A 291 5.15 6.39 14.18
CA ARG A 291 4.29 7.58 14.08
C ARG A 291 4.45 8.36 12.77
N LEU A 292 5.52 8.13 12.01
CA LEU A 292 5.70 8.79 10.70
C LEU A 292 4.74 8.24 9.64
N THR A 293 4.22 7.01 9.84
CA THR A 293 3.31 6.34 8.89
C THR A 293 2.00 7.10 8.67
N GLU A 294 1.52 7.82 9.68
CA GLU A 294 0.35 8.72 9.58
C GLU A 294 0.55 9.77 8.49
N PHE A 295 1.79 10.19 8.24
CA PHE A 295 2.17 11.22 7.26
C PHE A 295 2.67 10.64 5.93
N ILE A 296 2.58 9.31 5.73
CA ILE A 296 2.97 8.62 4.49
C ILE A 296 1.74 8.21 3.68
N ASP A 297 1.68 8.64 2.42
CA ASP A 297 0.77 8.12 1.41
C ASP A 297 1.35 6.85 0.76
N PHE A 298 0.72 5.72 1.07
CA PHE A 298 1.08 4.40 0.55
C PHE A 298 0.65 4.17 -0.91
N GLY A 299 -0.41 4.85 -1.37
CA GLY A 299 -0.90 4.77 -2.75
C GLY A 299 -0.15 5.69 -3.73
N GLY A 300 0.62 6.65 -3.20
CA GLY A 300 1.49 7.55 -3.96
C GLY A 300 0.78 8.53 -4.90
N ARG A 301 -0.53 8.75 -4.73
CA ARG A 301 -1.37 9.65 -5.54
C ARG A 301 -2.22 10.61 -4.70
N GLY A 302 -2.27 10.40 -3.40
CA GLY A 302 -2.92 11.28 -2.44
C GLY A 302 -2.21 12.62 -2.34
N LYS A 303 -2.97 13.64 -1.98
CA LYS A 303 -2.45 14.99 -1.69
C LYS A 303 -2.71 15.42 -0.26
N GLU A 304 -3.19 14.53 0.58
CA GLU A 304 -3.47 14.79 1.99
C GLU A 304 -2.19 14.69 2.82
N LYS A 305 -1.31 13.75 2.48
CA LYS A 305 -0.09 13.46 3.23
C LYS A 305 1.17 14.08 2.59
N PRO A 306 2.16 14.50 3.41
CA PRO A 306 3.35 15.19 2.93
C PRO A 306 4.40 14.27 2.31
N LEU A 307 4.38 12.98 2.64
CA LEU A 307 5.35 12.00 2.17
C LEU A 307 4.65 10.95 1.31
N SER A 308 5.33 10.47 0.27
CA SER A 308 4.91 9.25 -0.43
C SER A 308 5.77 8.08 0.02
N TYR A 309 5.21 6.87 0.02
CA TYR A 309 6.01 5.67 0.31
C TYR A 309 7.19 5.51 -0.66
N SER A 310 7.00 5.91 -1.93
CA SER A 310 8.11 5.89 -2.89
C SER A 310 9.23 6.87 -2.53
N SER A 311 8.93 7.99 -1.88
CA SER A 311 9.96 8.94 -1.45
C SER A 311 10.73 8.37 -0.28
N ILE A 312 10.06 7.76 0.71
CA ILE A 312 10.69 7.05 1.83
C ILE A 312 11.64 5.94 1.33
N GLU A 313 11.24 5.15 0.34
CA GLU A 313 12.13 4.13 -0.24
C GLU A 313 13.39 4.72 -0.89
N LYS A 314 13.23 5.77 -1.70
CA LYS A 314 14.32 6.36 -2.49
C LYS A 314 15.25 7.24 -1.67
N THR A 315 14.81 7.70 -0.51
CA THR A 315 15.61 8.53 0.39
C THR A 315 15.93 7.71 1.63
N PHE A 316 15.02 7.63 2.59
CA PHE A 316 15.20 7.09 3.93
C PHE A 316 15.73 5.65 3.94
N TYR A 317 15.02 4.70 3.32
CA TYR A 317 15.45 3.30 3.32
C TYR A 317 16.70 3.06 2.47
N SER A 318 16.97 3.90 1.47
CA SER A 318 18.19 3.80 0.69
C SER A 318 19.44 4.20 1.49
N PHE A 319 19.29 5.04 2.50
CA PHE A 319 20.39 5.51 3.35
C PHE A 319 20.59 4.66 4.60
N PHE A 320 19.51 4.20 5.23
CA PHE A 320 19.60 3.65 6.59
C PHE A 320 19.39 2.14 6.68
N VAL A 321 18.79 1.50 5.67
CA VAL A 321 18.69 0.03 5.63
C VAL A 321 19.96 -0.53 5.01
N HIS A 322 20.61 -1.47 5.69
CA HIS A 322 21.75 -2.21 5.18
C HIS A 322 21.33 -3.08 4.00
N GLN A 323 21.94 -2.85 2.84
CA GLN A 323 21.53 -3.45 1.57
C GLN A 323 22.07 -4.86 1.34
N ASP A 324 22.95 -5.38 2.19
CA ASP A 324 23.45 -6.75 2.10
C ASP A 324 22.77 -7.68 3.12
N VAL A 325 22.96 -8.98 2.92
CA VAL A 325 22.40 -10.02 3.78
C VAL A 325 23.30 -10.25 5.00
N LEU A 326 22.69 -10.57 6.14
CA LEU A 326 23.41 -10.96 7.34
C LEU A 326 24.21 -12.23 7.11
N GLU A 327 25.45 -12.20 7.58
CA GLU A 327 26.35 -13.35 7.61
C GLU A 327 26.30 -14.06 8.96
N THR A 328 25.90 -13.35 10.01
CA THR A 328 25.64 -13.93 11.32
C THR A 328 24.31 -14.69 11.32
N PRO A 329 24.14 -15.71 12.17
CA PRO A 329 22.85 -16.33 12.43
C PRO A 329 21.74 -15.32 12.71
N ILE A 330 20.51 -15.62 12.29
CA ILE A 330 19.34 -14.78 12.58
C ILE A 330 19.10 -14.73 14.09
N SER A 331 19.41 -15.78 14.84
CA SER A 331 19.38 -15.82 16.31
C SER A 331 20.50 -15.02 16.99
N TYR A 332 21.49 -14.51 16.25
CA TYR A 332 22.67 -13.87 16.85
C TYR A 332 22.26 -12.71 17.77
N ARG A 333 22.64 -12.81 19.06
CA ARG A 333 22.33 -11.85 20.12
C ARG A 333 20.84 -11.49 20.27
N LEU A 334 19.95 -12.37 19.85
CA LEU A 334 18.51 -12.13 19.91
C LEU A 334 18.02 -12.01 21.36
N GLU A 335 18.45 -12.92 22.24
CA GLU A 335 18.07 -12.92 23.67
C GLU A 335 18.60 -11.69 24.43
N GLU A 336 19.70 -11.10 23.97
CA GLU A 336 20.27 -9.86 24.52
C GLU A 336 19.54 -8.61 24.02
N GLY A 337 18.58 -8.75 23.09
CA GLY A 337 17.95 -7.62 22.40
C GLY A 337 18.90 -6.88 21.45
N LYS A 338 20.02 -7.52 21.07
CA LYS A 338 21.12 -6.91 20.31
C LYS A 338 21.32 -7.56 18.95
N ASN A 339 20.26 -8.18 18.43
CA ASN A 339 20.28 -8.72 17.08
C ASN A 339 20.45 -7.59 16.05
N PRO A 340 21.40 -7.70 15.09
CA PRO A 340 21.67 -6.65 14.12
C PRO A 340 20.45 -6.17 13.32
N ARG A 341 19.56 -7.07 12.90
CA ARG A 341 18.35 -6.72 12.13
C ARG A 341 17.25 -6.15 13.00
N ASP A 342 17.11 -6.64 14.23
CA ASP A 342 16.14 -6.06 15.16
C ASP A 342 16.56 -4.66 15.60
N LEU A 343 17.84 -4.45 15.92
CA LEU A 343 18.39 -3.12 16.17
C LEU A 343 18.18 -2.20 14.95
N GLU A 344 18.44 -2.69 13.74
CA GLU A 344 18.21 -1.92 12.53
C GLU A 344 16.75 -1.48 12.39
N LYS A 345 15.79 -2.41 12.54
CA LYS A 345 14.36 -2.08 12.47
C LYS A 345 13.94 -1.10 13.58
N GLN A 346 14.35 -1.36 14.82
CA GLN A 346 13.98 -0.55 15.98
C GLN A 346 14.55 0.88 15.88
N GLN A 347 15.84 1.02 15.59
CA GLN A 347 16.48 2.33 15.52
C GLN A 347 16.02 3.13 14.30
N ILE A 348 15.76 2.48 13.16
CA ILE A 348 15.15 3.17 12.01
C ILE A 348 13.75 3.66 12.37
N THR A 349 12.95 2.85 13.09
CA THR A 349 11.63 3.26 13.59
C THR A 349 11.74 4.46 14.54
N GLU A 350 12.70 4.44 15.46
CA GLU A 350 12.94 5.54 16.40
C GLU A 350 13.36 6.83 15.68
N LEU A 351 14.21 6.74 14.65
CA LEU A 351 14.55 7.90 13.84
C LEU A 351 13.33 8.44 13.06
N MET A 352 12.47 7.56 12.52
CA MET A 352 11.22 7.99 11.87
C MET A 352 10.30 8.71 12.85
N ASN A 353 10.20 8.21 14.08
CA ASN A 353 9.45 8.82 15.17
C ASN A 353 9.98 10.20 15.55
N LEU A 354 11.30 10.35 15.65
CA LEU A 354 11.95 11.62 15.90
C LEU A 354 11.63 12.64 14.80
N ILE A 355 11.65 12.21 13.54
CA ILE A 355 11.26 13.05 12.39
C ILE A 355 9.78 13.44 12.46
N ALA A 356 8.90 12.51 12.84
CA ALA A 356 7.48 12.78 13.03
C ALA A 356 7.26 13.87 14.09
N ASP A 357 7.93 13.77 15.25
CA ASP A 357 7.86 14.76 16.33
C ASP A 357 8.38 16.14 15.91
N GLU A 358 9.54 16.17 15.26
CA GLU A 358 10.20 17.43 14.93
C GLU A 358 9.56 18.14 13.74
N LEU A 359 8.95 17.41 12.79
CA LEU A 359 8.47 18.03 11.54
C LEU A 359 6.96 17.99 11.34
N PHE A 360 6.23 16.99 11.85
CA PHE A 360 4.87 16.72 11.39
C PHE A 360 3.80 16.76 12.49
N ILE A 361 4.05 16.11 13.63
CA ILE A 361 3.09 16.04 14.74
C ILE A 361 2.80 17.46 15.25
N ASN A 362 1.52 17.83 15.30
CA ASN A 362 1.02 19.16 15.66
C ASN A 362 1.56 20.32 14.78
N LYS A 363 2.23 20.02 13.66
CA LYS A 363 2.87 21.00 12.77
C LYS A 363 2.32 20.93 11.35
N PHE A 364 1.94 19.73 10.88
CA PHE A 364 1.37 19.52 9.56
C PHE A 364 -0.14 19.25 9.65
N ASP A 365 -0.92 20.15 9.07
CA ASP A 365 -2.36 20.00 8.85
C ASP A 365 -2.70 19.02 7.70
N LEU A 366 -3.27 17.86 8.04
CA LEU A 366 -3.70 16.84 7.08
C LEU A 366 -4.95 17.24 6.26
N GLU A 367 -5.81 18.11 6.79
CA GLU A 367 -6.99 18.61 6.07
C GLU A 367 -6.57 19.58 4.96
N LEU A 368 -5.57 20.43 5.25
CA LEU A 368 -4.97 21.32 4.26
C LEU A 368 -4.19 20.54 3.19
N GLY A 369 -3.43 19.53 3.64
CA GLY A 369 -2.63 18.65 2.79
C GLY A 369 -1.53 19.37 1.99
N THR A 370 -1.11 18.80 0.87
CA THR A 370 0.00 19.30 0.02
C THR A 370 -0.46 19.95 -1.29
N ASN A 371 -1.76 20.05 -1.51
CA ASN A 371 -2.29 20.45 -2.81
C ASN A 371 -2.02 21.93 -3.12
N GLN A 372 -1.13 22.17 -4.09
CA GLN A 372 -0.81 23.49 -4.65
C GLN A 372 -0.36 24.53 -3.61
N ILE A 373 0.32 24.12 -2.53
CA ILE A 373 0.75 24.99 -1.42
C ILE A 373 1.52 26.22 -1.91
N GLU A 374 2.50 26.06 -2.81
CA GLU A 374 3.27 27.21 -3.33
C GLU A 374 2.41 28.16 -4.18
N ASN A 375 1.45 27.64 -4.96
CA ASN A 375 0.55 28.49 -5.75
C ASN A 375 -0.42 29.27 -4.85
N LYS A 376 -0.88 28.64 -3.75
CA LYS A 376 -1.72 29.30 -2.74
C LYS A 376 -0.98 30.47 -2.09
N LEU A 377 0.29 30.27 -1.71
CA LEU A 377 1.16 31.35 -1.21
C LEU A 377 1.32 32.49 -2.21
N GLN A 378 1.57 32.18 -3.48
CA GLN A 378 1.73 33.19 -4.54
C GLN A 378 0.45 34.00 -4.79
N LYS A 379 -0.72 33.44 -4.48
CA LYS A 379 -2.02 34.14 -4.53
C LYS A 379 -2.32 34.95 -3.27
N GLY A 380 -1.43 34.94 -2.28
CA GLY A 380 -1.61 35.63 -1.00
C GLY A 380 -2.49 34.88 -0.01
N GLU A 381 -2.74 33.58 -0.21
CA GLU A 381 -3.44 32.76 0.79
C GLU A 381 -2.56 32.55 2.02
N HIS A 382 -3.17 32.64 3.20
CA HIS A 382 -2.48 32.43 4.47
C HIS A 382 -2.29 30.92 4.72
N ILE A 383 -1.03 30.50 4.91
CA ILE A 383 -0.65 29.14 5.28
C ILE A 383 0.17 29.21 6.56
N ALA A 384 -0.15 28.38 7.55
CA ALA A 384 0.61 28.31 8.79
C ALA A 384 2.08 27.98 8.51
N LEU A 385 3.00 28.72 9.14
CA LEU A 385 4.44 28.59 8.89
C LEU A 385 4.97 27.18 9.20
N GLU A 386 4.45 26.54 10.25
CA GLU A 386 4.78 25.17 10.62
C GLU A 386 4.38 24.17 9.52
N HIS A 387 3.17 24.31 8.96
CA HIS A 387 2.72 23.46 7.87
C HIS A 387 3.56 23.68 6.60
N LEU A 388 3.90 24.93 6.29
CA LEU A 388 4.76 25.27 5.16
C LEU A 388 6.16 24.64 5.29
N ARG A 389 6.74 24.70 6.49
CA ARG A 389 8.04 24.07 6.80
C ARG A 389 7.97 22.57 6.59
N ALA A 390 7.00 21.91 7.21
CA ALA A 390 6.78 20.48 7.08
C ALA A 390 6.62 20.04 5.61
N TYR A 391 5.80 20.75 4.84
CA TYR A 391 5.61 20.51 3.41
C TYR A 391 6.88 20.70 2.58
N ARG A 392 7.66 21.76 2.82
CA ARG A 392 8.89 22.01 2.06
C ARG A 392 9.97 20.98 2.39
N MET A 393 10.14 20.64 3.66
CA MET A 393 11.13 19.64 4.10
C MET A 393 10.77 18.22 3.65
N SER A 394 9.50 17.93 3.35
CA SER A 394 9.05 16.62 2.87
C SER A 394 9.24 16.39 1.36
N LYS A 395 9.55 17.43 0.57
CA LYS A 395 9.84 17.28 -0.86
C LYS A 395 11.02 16.33 -1.06
N GLU A 396 10.85 15.34 -1.94
CA GLU A 396 11.79 14.22 -2.12
C GLU A 396 13.25 14.66 -2.28
N GLU A 397 13.52 15.67 -3.12
CA GLU A 397 14.87 16.20 -3.37
C GLU A 397 15.48 16.94 -2.18
N ILE A 398 14.65 17.55 -1.33
CA ILE A 398 15.09 18.25 -0.12
C ILE A 398 15.37 17.22 0.97
N MET A 399 14.41 16.30 1.17
CA MET A 399 14.54 15.17 2.09
C MET A 399 15.76 14.32 1.81
N TYR A 400 16.00 13.99 0.54
CA TYR A 400 17.21 13.27 0.15
C TYR A 400 18.49 13.95 0.66
N ASN A 401 18.56 15.28 0.60
CA ASN A 401 19.76 16.02 0.96
C ASN A 401 19.93 16.21 2.47
N TRP A 402 18.87 16.50 3.23
CA TRP A 402 19.01 16.65 4.67
C TRP A 402 19.17 15.30 5.40
N LEU A 403 18.64 14.21 4.86
CA LEU A 403 18.93 12.86 5.37
C LEU A 403 20.39 12.47 5.19
N LYS A 404 21.06 12.92 4.10
CA LYS A 404 22.52 12.77 3.97
C LYS A 404 23.30 13.51 5.05
N ILE A 405 22.79 14.67 5.51
CA ILE A 405 23.41 15.40 6.62
C ILE A 405 23.29 14.56 7.89
N LEU A 406 22.13 13.96 8.16
CA LEU A 406 21.97 13.05 9.30
C LEU A 406 22.92 11.86 9.22
N GLN A 407 23.03 11.19 8.07
CA GLN A 407 23.97 10.08 7.87
C GLN A 407 25.42 10.51 8.21
N LYS A 408 25.83 11.71 7.79
CA LYS A 408 27.16 12.26 8.10
C LYS A 408 27.34 12.59 9.59
N VAL A 409 26.33 13.15 10.26
CA VAL A 409 26.35 13.39 11.71
C VAL A 409 26.52 12.06 12.45
N LEU A 410 25.77 11.04 12.01
CA LEU A 410 25.80 9.69 12.56
C LEU A 410 27.19 9.06 12.44
N TYR A 411 27.75 9.06 11.24
CA TYR A 411 29.09 8.52 10.98
C TYR A 411 30.18 9.30 11.73
N ASN A 412 30.08 10.63 11.74
CA ASN A 412 31.03 11.49 12.44
C ASN A 412 31.03 11.24 13.97
N PHE A 413 29.87 10.96 14.58
CA PHE A 413 29.80 10.62 15.99
C PHE A 413 30.71 9.43 16.31
N PHE A 414 30.57 8.32 15.59
CA PHE A 414 31.40 7.12 15.81
C PHE A 414 32.89 7.38 15.58
N ILE A 415 33.25 8.17 14.56
CA ILE A 415 34.65 8.59 14.34
C ILE A 415 35.18 9.34 15.57
N THR A 416 34.43 10.32 16.05
CA THR A 416 34.87 11.16 17.18
C THR A 416 34.93 10.42 18.51
N THR A 417 34.12 9.38 18.69
CA THR A 417 34.17 8.50 19.88
C THR A 417 35.23 7.40 19.76
N GLY A 418 36.01 7.37 18.68
CA GLY A 418 37.06 6.37 18.45
C GLY A 418 36.52 4.97 18.14
N THR A 419 35.27 4.87 17.70
CA THR A 419 34.62 3.60 17.36
C THR A 419 34.73 3.34 15.85
N MET A 420 35.32 2.21 15.48
CA MET A 420 35.37 1.77 14.08
C MET A 420 33.99 1.25 13.65
N ALA A 421 33.14 2.15 13.16
CA ALA A 421 31.82 1.80 12.64
C ALA A 421 31.84 1.66 11.11
N ASP A 422 31.14 0.65 10.59
CA ASP A 422 30.88 0.50 9.16
C ASP A 422 29.74 1.45 8.76
N GLU A 423 30.03 2.39 7.85
CA GLU A 423 29.09 3.39 7.35
C GLU A 423 27.80 2.77 6.79
N ASN A 424 27.87 1.53 6.29
CA ASN A 424 26.73 0.82 5.72
C ASN A 424 25.93 0.00 6.74
N LYS A 425 26.41 -0.14 7.99
CA LYS A 425 25.79 -0.94 9.06
C LYS A 425 25.56 -0.15 10.34
N LEU A 426 25.54 1.18 10.26
CA LEU A 426 25.39 2.06 11.42
C LEU A 426 24.18 1.66 12.28
N PHE A 427 23.01 1.47 11.66
CA PHE A 427 21.78 1.10 12.37
C PHE A 427 21.76 -0.33 12.91
N GLN A 428 22.73 -1.17 12.58
CA GLN A 428 22.90 -2.51 13.16
C GLN A 428 23.70 -2.48 14.48
N THR A 429 24.16 -1.30 14.89
CA THR A 429 24.87 -1.07 16.15
C THR A 429 24.01 -0.19 17.05
N GLU A 430 23.90 -0.55 18.32
CA GLU A 430 23.13 0.20 19.33
C GLU A 430 23.67 1.63 19.48
N PHE A 431 22.77 2.62 19.35
CA PHE A 431 23.06 4.04 19.45
C PHE A 431 23.01 4.49 20.91
N PRO A 432 24.06 5.15 21.43
CA PRO A 432 24.01 5.74 22.75
C PRO A 432 23.05 6.93 22.77
N GLU A 433 22.49 7.25 23.94
CA GLU A 433 21.53 8.34 24.14
C GLU A 433 22.03 9.69 23.56
N GLN A 434 23.31 10.00 23.74
CA GLN A 434 23.90 11.23 23.19
C GLN A 434 23.78 11.32 21.66
N LEU A 435 23.85 10.19 20.95
CA LEU A 435 23.69 10.18 19.50
C LEU A 435 22.24 10.50 19.11
N TRP A 436 21.25 10.01 19.85
CA TRP A 436 19.85 10.39 19.66
C TRP A 436 19.60 11.88 19.89
N ILE A 437 20.22 12.45 20.93
CA ILE A 437 20.18 13.91 21.19
C ILE A 437 20.77 14.68 20.00
N ASN A 438 21.93 14.26 19.49
CA ASN A 438 22.57 14.90 18.35
C ASN A 438 21.72 14.84 17.07
N LEU A 439 21.04 13.70 16.83
CA LEU A 439 20.11 13.55 15.71
C LEU A 439 18.88 14.45 15.86
N ARG A 440 18.32 14.54 17.08
CA ARG A 440 17.22 15.46 17.40
C ARG A 440 17.60 16.91 17.14
N ASN A 441 18.72 17.36 17.69
CA ASN A 441 19.23 18.71 17.50
C ASN A 441 19.45 19.00 16.02
N THR A 442 20.01 18.04 15.26
CA THR A 442 20.21 18.21 13.83
C THR A 442 18.88 18.42 13.08
N ILE A 443 17.87 17.59 13.34
CA ILE A 443 16.56 17.72 12.68
C ILE A 443 15.88 19.03 13.10
N HIS A 444 15.94 19.37 14.38
CA HIS A 444 15.41 20.61 14.93
C HIS A 444 16.07 21.83 14.27
N ASN A 445 17.39 21.92 14.28
CA ASN A 445 18.16 23.04 13.73
C ASN A 445 18.04 23.16 12.21
N LEU A 446 17.90 22.03 11.50
CA LEU A 446 17.51 22.04 10.10
C LEU A 446 16.13 22.67 9.93
N SER A 447 15.16 22.27 10.76
CA SER A 447 13.78 22.75 10.67
C SER A 447 13.64 24.24 10.98
N THR A 448 14.49 24.81 11.83
CA THR A 448 14.44 26.22 12.20
C THR A 448 15.07 27.16 11.17
N LEU A 449 15.68 26.63 10.10
CA LEU A 449 16.26 27.47 9.03
C LEU A 449 15.20 28.42 8.43
N PRO A 450 15.48 29.73 8.32
CA PRO A 450 14.50 30.71 7.84
C PRO A 450 13.97 30.46 6.42
N ILE A 451 14.75 29.77 5.58
CA ILE A 451 14.40 29.44 4.20
C ILE A 451 13.05 28.73 4.08
N TRP A 452 12.66 27.91 5.06
CA TRP A 452 11.45 27.12 4.98
C TRP A 452 10.19 27.96 5.06
N VAL A 453 10.23 29.06 5.81
CA VAL A 453 9.08 29.92 6.06
C VAL A 453 9.08 31.18 5.20
N ASP A 454 10.14 31.41 4.41
CA ASP A 454 10.22 32.54 3.47
C ASP A 454 9.22 32.37 2.32
N THR A 455 8.15 33.16 2.36
CA THR A 455 7.09 33.15 1.34
C THR A 455 7.53 33.84 0.04
N GLY A 456 8.48 34.78 0.10
CA GLY A 456 9.05 35.46 -1.06
C GLY A 456 9.85 34.52 -1.97
N MET A 457 10.40 33.44 -1.40
CA MET A 457 11.09 32.40 -2.15
C MET A 457 10.18 31.37 -2.84
N SER A 458 8.86 31.49 -2.69
CA SER A 458 7.89 30.53 -3.26
C SER A 458 7.99 30.42 -4.78
N ALA A 459 8.13 31.54 -5.50
CA ALA A 459 8.20 31.53 -6.96
C ALA A 459 9.61 31.19 -7.51
N THR A 460 10.66 31.46 -6.74
CA THR A 460 12.05 31.35 -7.21
C THR A 460 12.69 30.02 -6.83
N ILE A 461 12.78 29.73 -5.53
CA ILE A 461 13.46 28.54 -5.00
C ILE A 461 12.51 27.33 -4.99
N PHE A 462 11.27 27.54 -4.58
CA PHE A 462 10.32 26.45 -4.35
C PHE A 462 9.26 26.24 -5.45
N GLY A 463 9.27 27.08 -6.50
CA GLY A 463 8.22 27.12 -7.52
C GLY A 463 8.20 25.93 -8.48
N GLY A 464 9.31 25.20 -8.59
CA GLY A 464 9.43 23.97 -9.37
C GLY A 464 10.24 22.92 -8.64
N LYS A 465 10.08 21.65 -9.07
CA LYS A 465 10.90 20.56 -8.54
C LYS A 465 12.34 20.75 -8.98
N GLN A 466 13.26 20.82 -8.03
CA GLN A 466 14.69 20.92 -8.28
C GLN A 466 15.34 19.54 -8.21
N ASN A 467 16.61 19.45 -8.63
CA ASN A 467 17.38 18.22 -8.54
C ASN A 467 18.17 18.13 -7.22
N ASN A 468 18.73 16.96 -6.93
CA ASN A 468 19.49 16.74 -5.69
C ASN A 468 20.72 17.65 -5.59
N GLN A 469 21.42 17.90 -6.70
CA GLN A 469 22.63 18.74 -6.73
C GLN A 469 22.35 20.21 -6.38
N TYR A 470 21.15 20.69 -6.73
CA TYR A 470 20.71 22.05 -6.42
C TYR A 470 20.64 22.26 -4.89
N TRP A 471 19.97 21.35 -4.18
CA TRP A 471 19.84 21.42 -2.72
C TRP A 471 21.13 21.08 -2.00
N GLU A 472 21.92 20.15 -2.53
CA GLU A 472 23.27 19.87 -2.03
C GLU A 472 24.13 21.14 -2.05
N LYS A 473 24.09 21.91 -3.15
CA LYS A 473 24.84 23.16 -3.28
C LYS A 473 24.36 24.24 -2.31
N ILE A 474 23.03 24.38 -2.13
CA ILE A 474 22.45 25.31 -1.16
C ILE A 474 22.91 24.96 0.26
N PHE A 475 22.82 23.70 0.67
CA PHE A 475 23.26 23.29 2.00
C PHE A 475 24.77 23.44 2.19
N ALA A 476 25.58 23.14 1.17
CA ALA A 476 27.04 23.22 1.24
C ALA A 476 27.63 24.62 1.14
N THR A 477 26.94 25.59 0.51
CA THR A 477 27.49 26.94 0.28
C THR A 477 26.57 28.09 0.70
N GLY A 478 25.36 27.79 1.13
CA GLY A 478 24.32 28.78 1.43
C GLY A 478 23.75 29.51 0.21
N SER A 479 24.10 29.09 -1.01
CA SER A 479 23.71 29.77 -2.25
C SER A 479 23.27 28.77 -3.31
N THR A 480 22.39 29.21 -4.21
CA THR A 480 21.99 28.44 -5.40
C THR A 480 23.17 28.23 -6.35
N PRO A 481 23.10 27.27 -7.29
CA PRO A 481 24.09 27.14 -8.37
C PRO A 481 24.28 28.40 -9.21
N GLN A 482 23.29 29.29 -9.24
CA GLN A 482 23.32 30.58 -9.95
C GLN A 482 23.88 31.73 -9.09
N GLY A 483 24.36 31.46 -7.87
CA GLY A 483 24.98 32.46 -6.99
C GLY A 483 24.02 33.30 -6.16
N VAL A 484 22.70 33.05 -6.23
CA VAL A 484 21.72 33.70 -5.36
C VAL A 484 21.91 33.17 -3.93
N ARG A 485 22.14 34.05 -2.96
CA ARG A 485 22.27 33.69 -1.53
C ARG A 485 20.91 33.33 -0.94
N VAL A 486 20.84 32.18 -0.28
CA VAL A 486 19.60 31.59 0.26
C VAL A 486 19.69 31.35 1.76
N LEU A 487 20.85 30.89 2.24
CA LEU A 487 21.15 30.76 3.66
C LEU A 487 22.16 31.84 4.08
N SER A 488 22.08 32.27 5.33
CA SER A 488 23.09 33.16 5.92
C SER A 488 24.47 32.51 5.89
N GLU A 489 24.55 31.24 6.26
CA GLU A 489 25.78 30.47 6.31
C GLU A 489 25.56 29.05 5.74
N PRO A 490 26.62 28.41 5.22
CA PRO A 490 26.59 26.99 4.90
C PRO A 490 26.24 26.13 6.12
N ILE A 491 25.62 24.97 5.88
CA ILE A 491 25.37 24.01 6.96
C ILE A 491 26.70 23.41 7.42
N ASN A 492 27.01 23.58 8.70
CA ASN A 492 28.15 22.96 9.35
C ASN A 492 27.70 21.75 10.18
N ILE A 493 28.18 20.56 9.78
CA ILE A 493 27.82 19.27 10.39
C ILE A 493 28.17 19.21 11.89
N LEU A 494 29.24 19.89 12.32
CA LEU A 494 29.69 19.86 13.72
C LEU A 494 28.85 20.76 14.61
N THR A 495 28.33 21.88 14.09
CA THR A 495 27.54 22.82 14.88
C THR A 495 26.06 22.52 14.81
N ILE A 496 25.55 21.96 13.69
CA ILE A 496 24.13 21.65 13.54
C ILE A 496 23.63 20.56 14.50
N ALA A 497 24.53 19.66 14.91
CA ALA A 497 24.26 18.60 15.88
C ALA A 497 24.37 19.07 17.35
N LYS A 498 24.83 20.30 17.58
CA LYS A 498 24.90 20.93 18.90
C LYS A 498 23.66 21.77 19.14
N GLU A 499 23.41 22.08 20.41
CA GLU A 499 22.24 22.83 20.93
C GLU A 499 21.65 23.84 19.93
#